data_AF-A0A355YHX7-F1
#
_entry.id   AF-A0A355YHX7-F1
#
_cell.length_a   1.000
_cell.length_b   1.000
_cell.length_c   1.000
_cell.angle_alpha   90.00
_cell.angle_beta   90.00
_cell.angle_gamma   90.00
#
_symmetry.space_group_name_H-M   'P 1'
#
loop_
_entity.id
_entity.type
_entity.pdbx_description
1 polymer ?
#
loop_
_entity_poly.entity_id
_entity_poly.type
_entity_poly.pdbx_seq_one_letter_code
_entity_poly.pdbx_strand_id
1 'polypeptide(L)'
;MPRPFVVRLLAVPSSALRSLRSWLRDVPIADPVDRRNAPVIQVIALLLAVLPPLMWLLRAMMADVPWRPGEVTSMLVGLSVSALAALSFGLLRRGRFMPAARLLLVGFVASTLLAHAATGFAAQRFEQPVLGVWMAIAALALGRGTLWLMYAGLLVAFGVGIAVDIGANGGMAARLTDLAVSAAIFLMLAIVLDRSSAALRDSLREATAHGRALEAANARLQA
;
A
#
# COMPACT_ATOMS: atom_id res chain seq x y z
N MET A 1 -10.88 -42.20 24.27
CA MET A 1 -9.86 -41.28 23.74
C MET A 1 -10.26 -40.86 22.33
N PRO A 2 -10.75 -39.62 22.11
CA PRO A 2 -11.19 -39.16 20.79
C PRO A 2 -10.02 -38.54 20.00
N ARG A 3 -9.98 -38.85 18.70
CA ARG A 3 -8.97 -38.42 17.72
C ARG A 3 -9.13 -36.92 17.35
N PRO A 4 -8.04 -36.17 17.10
CA PRO A 4 -8.11 -34.75 16.75
C PRO A 4 -8.57 -34.56 15.29
N PHE A 5 -9.82 -34.12 15.11
CA PHE A 5 -10.44 -33.82 13.82
C PHE A 5 -10.07 -32.43 13.24
N VAL A 6 -9.17 -31.67 13.88
CA VAL A 6 -9.11 -30.20 13.70
C VAL A 6 -8.07 -29.72 12.68
N VAL A 7 -7.17 -30.57 12.16
CA VAL A 7 -6.03 -30.07 11.34
C VAL A 7 -6.28 -30.07 9.81
N ARG A 8 -7.45 -30.54 9.33
CA ARG A 8 -7.66 -30.77 7.88
C ARG A 8 -8.31 -29.64 7.09
N LEU A 9 -8.60 -28.49 7.70
CA LEU A 9 -9.42 -27.43 7.07
C LEU A 9 -8.67 -26.36 6.27
N LEU A 10 -7.33 -26.36 6.22
CA LEU A 10 -6.57 -25.38 5.43
C LEU A 10 -5.35 -25.99 4.70
N ALA A 11 -5.47 -27.23 4.24
CA ALA A 11 -4.46 -27.79 3.33
C ALA A 11 -4.71 -27.25 1.91
N VAL A 12 -4.32 -26.00 1.64
CA VAL A 12 -4.29 -25.49 0.27
C VAL A 12 -3.30 -26.36 -0.52
N PRO A 13 -3.72 -27.03 -1.61
CA PRO A 13 -2.84 -27.92 -2.34
C PRO A 13 -1.64 -27.14 -2.86
N SER A 14 -0.43 -27.69 -2.67
CA SER A 14 0.83 -27.03 -3.04
C SER A 14 0.91 -26.66 -4.53
N SER A 15 0.15 -27.34 -5.39
CA SER A 15 -0.03 -27.01 -6.81
C SER A 15 -0.78 -25.69 -7.03
N ALA A 16 -1.84 -25.42 -6.28
CA ALA A 16 -2.61 -24.17 -6.38
C ALA A 16 -1.77 -22.97 -5.92
N LEU A 17 -1.00 -23.12 -4.84
CA LEU A 17 -0.06 -22.09 -4.37
C LEU A 17 1.03 -21.79 -5.40
N ARG A 18 1.57 -22.83 -6.05
CA ARG A 18 2.56 -22.66 -7.14
C ARG A 18 1.95 -21.95 -8.35
N SER A 19 0.75 -22.34 -8.76
CA SER A 19 0.03 -21.75 -9.90
C SER A 19 -0.34 -20.28 -9.63
N LEU A 20 -0.81 -19.95 -8.43
CA LEU A 20 -1.09 -18.57 -8.04
C LEU A 20 0.19 -17.74 -8.05
N ARG A 21 1.28 -18.29 -7.51
CA ARG A 21 2.59 -17.61 -7.48
C ARG A 21 3.16 -17.39 -8.87
N SER A 22 3.00 -18.34 -9.80
CA SER A 22 3.44 -18.16 -11.19
C SER A 22 2.59 -17.10 -11.88
N TRP A 23 1.26 -17.15 -11.72
CA TRP A 23 0.34 -16.18 -12.30
C TRP A 23 0.56 -14.73 -11.81
N LEU A 24 0.89 -14.54 -10.53
CA LEU A 24 1.23 -13.23 -9.96
C LEU A 24 2.56 -12.68 -10.49
N ARG A 25 3.51 -13.57 -10.81
CA ARG A 25 4.83 -13.20 -11.33
C ARG A 25 4.86 -13.06 -12.85
N ASP A 26 3.89 -13.67 -13.53
CA ASP A 26 3.74 -13.62 -14.97
C ASP A 26 3.10 -12.29 -15.39
N VAL A 27 3.96 -11.28 -15.55
CA VAL A 27 3.57 -9.90 -15.86
C VAL A 27 4.50 -9.37 -16.95
N PRO A 28 3.99 -8.72 -18.01
CA PRO A 28 4.80 -8.25 -19.13
C PRO A 28 5.57 -6.96 -18.79
N ILE A 29 6.42 -7.01 -17.75
CA ILE A 29 7.23 -5.88 -17.27
C ILE A 29 8.69 -6.12 -17.63
N ALA A 30 9.29 -5.24 -18.42
CA ALA A 30 10.66 -5.41 -18.90
C ALA A 30 11.72 -5.28 -17.78
N ASP A 31 11.58 -4.28 -16.91
CA ASP A 31 12.53 -4.05 -15.83
C ASP A 31 12.43 -5.15 -14.74
N PRO A 32 13.55 -5.83 -14.39
CA PRO A 32 13.55 -6.92 -13.40
C PRO A 32 13.20 -6.46 -11.98
N VAL A 33 13.50 -5.21 -11.61
CA VAL A 33 13.17 -4.64 -10.29
C VAL A 33 11.67 -4.42 -10.19
N ASP A 34 11.09 -3.75 -11.18
CA ASP A 34 9.64 -3.51 -11.24
C ASP A 34 8.86 -4.84 -11.29
N ARG A 35 9.36 -5.83 -12.04
CA ARG A 35 8.76 -7.17 -12.10
C ARG A 35 8.77 -7.88 -10.74
N ARG A 36 9.82 -7.69 -9.92
CA ARG A 36 9.91 -8.26 -8.57
C ARG A 36 8.92 -7.59 -7.60
N ASN A 37 8.62 -6.31 -7.80
CA ASN A 37 7.72 -5.52 -6.96
C ASN A 37 6.25 -5.61 -7.41
N ALA A 38 5.99 -5.98 -8.67
CA ALA A 38 4.65 -6.09 -9.25
C ALA A 38 3.67 -6.97 -8.44
N PRO A 39 4.04 -8.16 -7.92
CA PRO A 39 3.10 -8.98 -7.16
C PRO A 39 2.51 -8.28 -5.94
N VAL A 40 3.32 -7.49 -5.21
CA VAL A 40 2.86 -6.76 -4.03
C VAL A 40 1.81 -5.72 -4.43
N ILE A 41 2.10 -4.92 -5.45
CA ILE A 41 1.16 -3.91 -5.97
C ILE A 41 -0.10 -4.56 -6.55
N GLN A 42 0.01 -5.71 -7.23
CA GLN A 42 -1.16 -6.45 -7.73
C GLN A 42 -2.07 -6.92 -6.60
N VAL A 43 -1.51 -7.50 -5.54
CA VAL A 43 -2.29 -7.98 -4.40
C VAL A 43 -3.01 -6.81 -3.73
N ILE A 44 -2.31 -5.70 -3.48
CA ILE A 44 -2.93 -4.52 -2.88
C ILE A 44 -4.04 -3.96 -3.77
N ALA A 45 -3.76 -3.79 -5.07
CA ALA A 45 -4.73 -3.29 -6.03
C ALA A 45 -5.96 -4.21 -6.12
N LEU A 46 -5.76 -5.53 -6.11
CA LEU A 46 -6.85 -6.50 -6.14
C LEU A 46 -7.66 -6.46 -4.84
N LEU A 47 -7.01 -6.42 -3.67
CA LEU A 47 -7.69 -6.32 -2.38
C LEU A 47 -8.54 -5.05 -2.31
N LEU A 48 -8.00 -3.91 -2.74
CA LEU A 48 -8.73 -2.64 -2.76
C LEU A 48 -9.81 -2.58 -3.83
N ALA A 49 -9.64 -3.28 -4.95
CA ALA A 49 -10.66 -3.36 -5.99
C ALA A 49 -11.85 -4.25 -5.59
N VAL A 50 -11.63 -5.22 -4.70
CA VAL A 50 -12.64 -6.25 -4.39
C VAL A 50 -13.26 -6.08 -3.00
N LEU A 51 -12.47 -5.79 -1.96
CA LEU A 51 -12.97 -5.76 -0.58
C LEU A 51 -14.01 -4.66 -0.35
N PRO A 52 -13.77 -3.37 -0.69
CA PRO A 52 -14.77 -2.33 -0.44
C PRO A 52 -16.10 -2.58 -1.18
N PRO A 53 -16.12 -2.94 -2.49
CA PRO A 53 -17.38 -3.25 -3.17
C PRO A 53 -18.08 -4.46 -2.57
N LEU A 54 -17.33 -5.50 -2.16
CA LEU A 54 -17.89 -6.66 -1.49
C LEU A 54 -18.54 -6.28 -0.14
N MET A 55 -17.87 -5.44 0.66
CA MET A 55 -18.42 -4.95 1.93
C MET A 55 -19.68 -4.13 1.72
N TRP A 56 -19.73 -3.26 0.71
CA TRP A 56 -20.93 -2.51 0.37
C TRP A 56 -22.06 -3.40 -0.16
N LEU A 57 -21.73 -4.42 -0.95
CA LEU A 57 -22.71 -5.41 -1.43
C LEU A 57 -23.31 -6.19 -0.26
N LEU A 58 -22.47 -6.66 0.68
CA LEU A 58 -22.91 -7.31 1.90
C LEU A 58 -23.79 -6.38 2.74
N ARG A 59 -23.41 -5.11 2.90
CA ARG A 59 -24.21 -4.09 3.59
C ARG A 59 -25.58 -3.88 2.94
N ALA A 60 -25.64 -3.87 1.61
CA ALA A 60 -26.88 -3.67 0.86
C ALA A 60 -27.81 -4.90 0.89
N MET A 61 -27.23 -6.11 0.96
CA MET A 61 -27.99 -7.38 0.84
C MET A 61 -28.36 -8.01 2.19
N MET A 62 -27.52 -7.84 3.22
CA MET A 62 -27.59 -8.62 4.47
C MET A 62 -27.92 -7.78 5.70
N ALA A 63 -27.83 -6.45 5.62
CA ALA A 63 -28.05 -5.60 6.78
C ALA A 63 -29.40 -4.87 6.66
N ASP A 64 -30.37 -5.29 7.48
CA ASP A 64 -31.70 -4.66 7.61
C ASP A 64 -31.67 -3.28 8.30
N VAL A 65 -30.49 -2.67 8.44
CA VAL A 65 -30.31 -1.36 9.06
C VAL A 65 -30.58 -0.27 8.03
N PRO A 66 -31.46 0.70 8.32
CA PRO A 66 -31.71 1.84 7.43
C PRO A 66 -30.42 2.59 7.08
N TRP A 67 -30.35 3.07 5.84
CA TRP A 67 -29.21 3.87 5.38
C TRP A 67 -29.13 5.19 6.12
N ARG A 68 -27.95 5.53 6.62
CA ARG A 68 -27.70 6.78 7.33
C ARG A 68 -27.43 7.93 6.35
N PRO A 69 -27.76 9.18 6.72
CA PRO A 69 -27.32 10.34 5.97
C PRO A 69 -25.80 10.33 5.77
N GLY A 70 -25.34 10.51 4.53
CA GLY A 70 -23.92 10.48 4.16
C GLY A 70 -23.35 9.07 3.87
N GLU A 71 -24.07 7.99 4.17
CA GLU A 71 -23.60 6.62 3.91
C GLU A 71 -23.42 6.34 2.41
N VAL A 72 -24.33 6.85 1.56
CA VAL A 72 -24.22 6.76 0.10
C VAL A 72 -22.99 7.51 -0.42
N THR A 73 -22.67 8.68 0.15
CA THR A 73 -21.48 9.44 -0.23
C THR A 73 -20.21 8.67 0.14
N SER A 74 -20.15 8.11 1.34
CA SER A 74 -19.04 7.23 1.76
C SER A 74 -18.92 6.00 0.88
N MET A 75 -20.04 5.43 0.42
CA MET A 75 -20.05 4.34 -0.55
C MET A 75 -19.44 4.76 -1.87
N LEU A 76 -19.90 5.86 -2.46
CA LEU A 76 -19.37 6.35 -3.73
C LEU A 76 -17.87 6.68 -3.66
N VAL A 77 -17.41 7.27 -2.55
CA VAL A 77 -15.98 7.52 -2.32
C VAL A 77 -15.21 6.20 -2.25
N GLY A 78 -15.69 5.22 -1.47
CA GLY A 78 -15.06 3.89 -1.38
C GLY A 78 -15.03 3.14 -2.72
N LEU A 79 -16.10 3.22 -3.50
CA LEU A 79 -16.17 2.62 -4.83
C LEU A 79 -15.26 3.33 -5.83
N SER A 80 -15.07 4.65 -5.72
CA SER A 80 -14.12 5.37 -6.60
C SER A 80 -12.67 4.94 -6.35
N VAL A 81 -12.28 4.72 -5.09
CA VAL A 81 -10.97 4.13 -4.73
C VAL A 81 -10.85 2.72 -5.32
N SER A 82 -11.91 1.92 -5.24
CA SER A 82 -11.95 0.56 -5.81
C SER A 82 -11.79 0.57 -7.32
N ALA A 83 -12.42 1.52 -8.01
CA ALA A 83 -12.27 1.70 -9.45
C ALA A 83 -10.83 2.08 -9.84
N LEU A 84 -10.20 3.01 -9.10
CA LEU A 84 -8.79 3.37 -9.30
C LEU A 84 -7.86 2.18 -9.07
N ALA A 85 -8.15 1.35 -8.07
CA ALA A 85 -7.40 0.13 -7.80
C ALA A 85 -7.58 -0.92 -8.92
N ALA A 86 -8.79 -1.09 -9.45
CA ALA A 86 -9.04 -1.98 -10.60
C ALA A 86 -8.32 -1.48 -11.87
N LEU A 87 -8.31 -0.16 -12.10
CA LEU A 87 -7.55 0.45 -13.20
C LEU A 87 -6.04 0.23 -13.03
N SER A 88 -5.52 0.43 -11.82
CA SER A 88 -4.12 0.14 -11.49
C SER A 88 -3.80 -1.33 -11.78
N PHE A 89 -4.63 -2.26 -11.31
CA PHE A 89 -4.47 -3.69 -11.59
C PHE A 89 -4.44 -3.98 -13.10
N GLY A 90 -5.37 -3.41 -13.87
CA GLY A 90 -5.39 -3.54 -15.33
C GLY A 90 -4.13 -3.00 -16.01
N LEU A 91 -3.58 -1.88 -15.53
CA LEU A 91 -2.31 -1.32 -16.02
C LEU A 91 -1.11 -2.23 -15.70
N LEU A 92 -1.06 -2.87 -14.53
CA LEU A 92 -0.02 -3.86 -14.22
C LEU A 92 -0.08 -5.04 -15.19
N ARG A 93 -1.27 -5.56 -15.48
CA ARG A 93 -1.44 -6.68 -16.43
C ARG A 93 -1.07 -6.31 -17.86
N ARG A 94 -1.08 -5.02 -18.20
CA ARG A 94 -0.58 -4.47 -19.48
C ARG A 94 0.91 -4.11 -19.45
N GLY A 95 1.64 -4.41 -18.37
CA GLY A 95 3.07 -4.15 -18.25
C GLY A 95 3.43 -2.72 -17.85
N ARG A 96 2.44 -1.86 -17.57
CA ARG A 96 2.63 -0.45 -17.23
C ARG A 96 2.79 -0.27 -15.72
N PHE A 97 3.90 -0.74 -15.16
CA PHE A 97 4.16 -0.71 -13.71
C PHE A 97 4.14 0.70 -13.12
N MET A 98 5.01 1.60 -13.59
CA MET A 98 5.15 2.95 -13.02
C MET A 98 3.84 3.76 -13.02
N PRO A 99 3.08 3.85 -14.15
CA PRO A 99 1.78 4.54 -14.15
C PRO A 99 0.80 3.93 -13.15
N ALA A 100 0.75 2.61 -13.04
CA ALA A 100 -0.20 1.95 -12.16
C ALA A 100 0.12 2.15 -10.67
N ALA A 101 1.40 2.06 -10.33
CA ALA A 101 1.87 2.26 -8.97
C ALA A 101 1.67 3.73 -8.54
N ARG A 102 1.94 4.70 -9.45
CA ARG A 102 1.63 6.12 -9.22
C ARG A 102 0.14 6.37 -9.05
N LEU A 103 -0.71 5.79 -9.91
CA LEU A 103 -2.16 5.94 -9.81
C LEU A 103 -2.67 5.47 -8.43
N LEU A 104 -2.17 4.32 -7.97
CA LEU A 104 -2.57 3.75 -6.68
C LEU A 104 -2.14 4.66 -5.51
N LEU A 105 -0.89 5.14 -5.52
CA LEU A 105 -0.38 6.01 -4.46
C LEU A 105 -1.03 7.40 -4.45
N VAL A 106 -1.24 8.00 -5.63
CA VAL A 106 -1.94 9.28 -5.74
C VAL A 106 -3.39 9.13 -5.28
N GLY A 107 -4.07 8.04 -5.68
CA GLY A 107 -5.41 7.73 -5.21
C GLY A 107 -5.47 7.60 -3.68
N PHE A 108 -4.50 6.92 -3.08
CA PHE A 108 -4.39 6.77 -1.63
C PHE A 108 -4.13 8.10 -0.89
N VAL A 109 -3.20 8.93 -1.39
CA VAL A 109 -2.93 10.24 -0.79
C VAL A 109 -4.15 11.14 -0.92
N ALA A 110 -4.81 11.15 -2.08
CA ALA A 110 -6.03 11.92 -2.30
C ALA A 110 -7.17 11.46 -1.38
N SER A 111 -7.38 10.15 -1.21
CA SER A 111 -8.41 9.64 -0.30
C SER A 111 -8.10 9.99 1.16
N THR A 112 -6.82 9.91 1.55
CA THR A 112 -6.37 10.30 2.89
C THR A 112 -6.61 11.78 3.15
N LEU A 113 -6.28 12.63 2.18
CA LEU A 113 -6.54 14.07 2.25
C LEU A 113 -8.03 14.37 2.38
N LEU A 114 -8.87 13.74 1.57
CA LEU A 114 -10.33 13.89 1.66
C LEU A 114 -10.88 13.44 3.01
N ALA A 115 -10.39 12.32 3.54
CA ALA A 115 -10.80 11.82 4.85
C ALA A 115 -10.44 12.82 5.97
N HIS A 116 -9.23 13.38 5.94
CA HIS A 116 -8.80 14.40 6.90
C HIS A 116 -9.59 15.71 6.75
N ALA A 117 -9.89 16.11 5.51
CA ALA A 117 -10.73 17.28 5.24
C ALA A 117 -12.17 17.10 5.74
N ALA A 118 -12.70 15.88 5.70
CA ALA A 118 -14.07 15.58 6.10
C ALA A 118 -14.24 15.41 7.61
N THR A 119 -13.28 14.76 8.29
CA THR A 119 -13.46 14.35 9.70
C THR A 119 -12.46 14.97 10.67
N GLY A 120 -11.47 15.71 10.17
CA GLY A 120 -10.36 16.23 10.98
C GLY A 120 -9.29 15.18 11.29
N PHE A 121 -8.22 15.61 11.95
CA PHE A 121 -7.04 14.79 12.24
C PHE A 121 -7.28 13.79 13.37
N ALA A 122 -7.96 14.22 14.45
CA ALA A 122 -8.20 13.35 15.61
C ALA A 122 -9.03 12.10 15.27
N ALA A 123 -10.01 12.23 14.37
CA ALA A 123 -10.86 11.11 13.95
C ALA A 123 -10.10 10.03 13.15
N GLN A 124 -9.00 10.41 12.50
CA GLN A 124 -8.21 9.51 11.64
C GLN A 124 -7.08 8.79 12.40
N ARG A 125 -6.96 8.97 13.72
CA ARG A 125 -5.86 8.40 14.54
C ARG A 125 -5.75 6.87 14.43
N PHE A 126 -6.87 6.16 14.37
CA PHE A 126 -6.87 4.70 14.25
C PHE A 126 -6.41 4.19 12.87
N GLU A 127 -6.49 5.02 11.84
CA GLU A 127 -6.06 4.69 10.47
C GLU A 127 -4.56 5.02 10.24
N GLN A 128 -3.92 5.73 11.17
CA GLN A 128 -2.51 6.13 11.03
C GLN A 128 -1.52 4.96 10.87
N PRO A 129 -1.64 3.81 11.56
CA PRO A 129 -0.74 2.69 11.33
C PRO A 129 -0.75 2.18 9.89
N VAL A 130 -1.90 2.26 9.20
CA VAL A 130 -2.04 1.87 7.79
C VAL A 130 -1.21 2.78 6.88
N LEU A 131 -1.09 4.07 7.21
CA LEU A 131 -0.25 5.01 6.46
C LEU A 131 1.22 4.54 6.41
N GLY A 132 1.73 3.96 7.50
CA GLY A 132 3.09 3.45 7.57
C GLY A 132 3.34 2.27 6.63
N VAL A 133 2.35 1.39 6.47
CA VAL A 133 2.41 0.27 5.50
C VAL A 133 2.54 0.82 4.07
N TRP A 134 1.76 1.83 3.73
CA TRP A 134 1.84 2.44 2.41
C TRP A 134 3.16 3.18 2.16
N MET A 135 3.73 3.83 3.19
CA MET A 135 5.07 4.40 3.08
C MET A 135 6.14 3.32 2.86
N ALA A 136 6.03 2.18 3.54
CA ALA A 136 6.92 1.04 3.32
C ALA A 136 6.82 0.53 1.88
N ILE A 137 5.59 0.42 1.34
CA ILE A 137 5.37 0.06 -0.06
C ILE A 137 6.01 1.10 -0.99
N ALA A 138 5.80 2.39 -0.77
CA ALA A 138 6.41 3.45 -1.59
C ALA A 138 7.94 3.36 -1.60
N ALA A 139 8.56 3.18 -0.42
CA ALA A 139 10.01 3.03 -0.27
C ALA A 139 10.56 1.80 -0.99
N LEU A 140 9.97 0.63 -0.71
CA LEU A 140 10.48 -0.65 -1.19
C LEU A 140 10.19 -0.85 -2.69
N ALA A 141 8.96 -0.54 -3.12
CA ALA A 141 8.50 -0.87 -4.46
C ALA A 141 8.83 0.20 -5.51
N LEU A 142 8.79 1.50 -5.16
CA LEU A 142 9.01 2.60 -6.12
C LEU A 142 10.26 3.42 -5.81
N GLY A 143 10.82 3.33 -4.61
CA GLY A 143 12.08 3.97 -4.23
C GLY A 143 11.94 5.31 -3.50
N ARG A 144 13.10 5.90 -3.24
CA ARG A 144 13.30 7.06 -2.35
C ARG A 144 12.43 8.26 -2.70
N GLY A 145 12.40 8.68 -3.98
CA GLY A 145 11.62 9.86 -4.39
C GLY A 145 10.13 9.71 -4.07
N THR A 146 9.57 8.54 -4.31
CA THR A 146 8.16 8.24 -4.05
C THR A 146 7.85 8.23 -2.56
N LEU A 147 8.73 7.66 -1.73
CA LEU A 147 8.58 7.71 -0.27
C LEU A 147 8.48 9.15 0.24
N TRP A 148 9.37 10.03 -0.22
CA TRP A 148 9.38 11.43 0.21
C TRP A 148 8.17 12.21 -0.31
N LEU A 149 7.73 11.96 -1.55
CA LEU A 149 6.48 12.52 -2.08
C LEU A 149 5.27 12.07 -1.26
N MET A 150 5.25 10.81 -0.87
CA MET A 150 4.19 10.26 -0.05
C MET A 150 4.18 10.89 1.35
N TYR A 151 5.34 10.99 2.00
CA TYR A 151 5.49 11.71 3.27
C TYR A 151 5.01 13.16 3.17
N ALA A 152 5.40 13.88 2.11
CA ALA A 152 4.93 15.25 1.88
C ALA A 152 3.41 15.32 1.71
N GLY A 153 2.82 14.38 0.96
CA GLY A 153 1.36 14.28 0.81
C GLY A 153 0.64 14.01 2.14
N LEU A 154 1.22 13.18 3.01
CA LEU A 154 0.70 12.94 4.36
C LEU A 154 0.77 14.20 5.22
N LEU A 155 1.85 14.99 5.16
CA LEU A 155 1.92 16.26 5.88
C LEU A 155 0.84 17.24 5.46
N VAL A 156 0.53 17.31 4.16
CA VAL A 156 -0.58 18.13 3.65
C VAL A 156 -1.91 17.63 4.23
N ALA A 157 -2.17 16.31 4.19
CA ALA A 157 -3.38 15.74 4.76
C ALA A 157 -3.52 16.00 6.26
N PHE A 158 -2.44 15.85 7.02
CA PHE A 158 -2.43 16.14 8.45
C PHE A 158 -2.68 17.62 8.73
N GLY A 159 -2.02 18.52 7.99
CA GLY A 159 -2.23 19.96 8.10
C GLY A 159 -3.68 20.36 7.85
N VAL A 160 -4.30 19.79 6.80
CA VAL A 160 -5.73 20.01 6.51
C VAL A 160 -6.62 19.48 7.63
N GLY A 161 -6.38 18.25 8.12
CA GLY A 161 -7.16 17.70 9.22
C GLY A 161 -7.04 18.50 10.52
N ILE A 162 -5.87 19.08 10.79
CA ILE A 162 -5.64 19.96 11.94
C ILE A 162 -6.34 21.30 11.76
N ALA A 163 -6.33 21.88 10.56
CA ALA A 163 -7.09 23.10 10.27
C ALA A 163 -8.59 22.90 10.50
N VAL A 164 -9.14 21.75 10.09
CA VAL A 164 -10.54 21.36 10.37
C VAL A 164 -10.78 21.24 11.88
N ASP A 165 -9.90 20.54 12.61
CA ASP A 165 -10.03 20.36 14.05
C ASP A 165 -9.99 21.68 14.83
N ILE A 166 -9.12 22.61 14.42
CA ILE A 166 -9.01 23.96 15.01
C ILE A 166 -10.28 24.76 14.74
N GLY A 167 -10.80 24.71 13.51
CA GLY A 167 -12.02 25.42 13.14
C GLY A 167 -13.25 24.94 13.91
N ALA A 168 -13.32 23.63 14.21
CA ALA A 168 -14.46 23.04 14.92
C ALA A 168 -14.36 23.17 16.45
N ASN A 169 -13.18 22.99 17.04
CA ASN A 169 -13.03 22.80 18.49
C ASN A 169 -12.02 23.76 19.15
N GLY A 170 -11.35 24.62 18.39
CA GLY A 170 -10.30 25.51 18.89
C GLY A 170 -9.02 24.78 19.34
N GLY A 171 -8.23 25.43 20.22
CA GLY A 171 -7.05 24.80 20.82
C GLY A 171 -5.82 24.71 19.92
N MET A 172 -5.51 25.76 19.16
CA MET A 172 -4.46 25.79 18.14
C MET A 172 -3.09 25.26 18.62
N ALA A 173 -2.63 25.66 19.80
CA ALA A 173 -1.33 25.23 20.33
C ALA A 173 -1.25 23.70 20.51
N ALA A 174 -2.26 23.08 21.12
CA ALA A 174 -2.28 21.63 21.34
C ALA A 174 -2.34 20.85 20.01
N ARG A 175 -3.13 21.35 19.04
CA ARG A 175 -3.28 20.71 17.72
C ARG A 175 -2.01 20.83 16.87
N LEU A 176 -1.31 21.96 16.95
CA LEU A 176 -0.01 22.10 16.31
C LEU A 176 1.04 21.17 16.92
N THR A 177 0.99 20.93 18.23
CA THR A 177 1.83 19.92 18.89
C THR A 177 1.50 18.51 18.37
N ASP A 178 0.23 18.14 18.24
CA ASP A 178 -0.19 16.86 17.65
C ASP A 178 0.35 16.68 16.22
N LEU A 179 0.30 17.74 15.41
CA LEU A 179 0.85 17.76 14.06
C LEU A 179 2.36 17.55 14.07
N ALA A 180 3.08 18.31 14.92
CA ALA A 180 4.53 18.24 15.01
C ALA A 180 5.02 16.86 15.46
N VAL A 181 4.37 16.28 16.47
CA VAL A 181 4.67 14.92 16.96
C VAL A 181 4.43 13.89 15.86
N SER A 182 3.28 13.96 15.19
CA SER A 182 2.93 13.00 14.14
C SER A 182 3.86 13.14 12.92
N ALA A 183 4.14 14.37 12.49
CA ALA A 183 5.12 14.66 11.45
C ALA A 183 6.50 14.08 11.80
N ALA A 184 6.97 14.26 13.04
CA ALA A 184 8.25 13.71 13.48
C ALA A 184 8.27 12.18 13.48
N ILE A 185 7.19 11.51 13.92
CA ILE A 185 7.07 10.05 13.88
C ILE A 185 7.13 9.54 12.44
N PHE A 186 6.35 10.13 11.54
CA PHE A 186 6.33 9.73 10.14
C PHE A 186 7.63 10.10 9.39
N LEU A 187 8.32 11.16 9.81
CA LEU A 187 9.65 11.50 9.32
C LEU A 187 10.67 10.45 9.75
N MET A 188 10.65 10.05 11.01
CA MET A 188 11.50 8.97 11.52
C MET A 188 11.24 7.69 10.73
N LEU A 189 9.96 7.34 10.51
CA LEU A 189 9.58 6.21 9.68
C LEU A 189 10.12 6.34 8.25
N ALA A 190 10.00 7.51 7.62
CA ALA A 190 10.56 7.77 6.28
C ALA A 190 12.07 7.56 6.25
N ILE A 191 12.80 8.10 7.22
CA ILE A 191 14.27 7.98 7.30
C ILE A 191 14.68 6.52 7.47
N VAL A 192 14.02 5.79 8.38
CA VAL A 192 14.29 4.37 8.63
C VAL A 192 14.03 3.55 7.36
N LEU A 193 12.86 3.73 6.74
CA LEU A 193 12.52 3.04 5.50
C LEU A 193 13.48 3.37 4.35
N ASP A 194 13.87 4.63 4.21
CA ASP A 194 14.82 5.09 3.19
C ASP A 194 16.16 4.37 3.37
N ARG A 195 16.73 4.44 4.58
CA ARG A 195 18.02 3.81 4.94
C ARG A 195 17.97 2.29 4.78
N SER A 196 16.93 1.63 5.28
CA SER A 196 16.77 0.18 5.14
C SER A 196 16.58 -0.25 3.70
N SER A 197 15.84 0.52 2.89
CA SER A 197 15.66 0.22 1.47
C SER A 197 16.96 0.40 0.69
N ALA A 198 17.75 1.42 1.02
CA ALA A 198 19.05 1.69 0.39
C ALA A 198 20.04 0.56 0.71
N ALA A 199 20.19 0.21 1.99
CA ALA A 199 21.05 -0.89 2.43
C ALA A 199 20.67 -2.21 1.75
N LEU A 200 19.37 -2.54 1.69
CA LEU A 200 18.91 -3.76 1.03
C LEU A 200 19.22 -3.77 -0.48
N ARG A 201 19.08 -2.63 -1.15
CA ARG A 201 19.42 -2.49 -2.58
C ARG A 201 20.91 -2.64 -2.81
N ASP A 202 21.74 -2.11 -1.93
CA ASP A 202 23.19 -2.21 -2.04
C ASP A 202 23.66 -3.65 -1.81
N SER A 203 23.16 -4.35 -0.78
CA SER A 203 23.45 -5.77 -0.57
C SER A 203 22.99 -6.65 -1.74
N LEU A 204 21.85 -6.34 -2.37
CA LEU A 204 21.39 -7.06 -3.57
C LEU A 204 22.29 -6.81 -4.78
N ARG A 205 22.79 -5.59 -4.97
CA ARG A 205 23.73 -5.25 -6.04
C ARG A 205 25.05 -5.99 -5.85
N GLU A 206 25.58 -6.00 -4.64
CA GLU A 206 26.80 -6.71 -4.27
C GLU A 206 26.67 -8.23 -4.51
N ALA A 207 25.59 -8.85 -4.01
CA ALA A 207 25.32 -10.26 -4.24
C ALA A 207 25.20 -10.61 -5.74
N THR A 208 24.57 -9.74 -6.53
CA THR A 208 24.45 -9.92 -7.99
C THR A 208 25.80 -9.79 -8.69
N ALA A 209 26.65 -8.85 -8.24
CA ALA A 209 27.99 -8.67 -8.77
C ALA A 209 28.90 -9.88 -8.49
N HIS A 210 28.87 -10.40 -7.26
CA HIS A 210 29.61 -11.62 -6.90
C HIS A 210 29.15 -12.84 -7.71
N GLY A 211 27.84 -13.02 -7.89
CA GLY A 211 27.30 -14.11 -8.72
C GLY A 211 27.82 -14.07 -10.16
N ARG A 212 27.82 -12.89 -10.78
CA ARG A 212 28.36 -12.70 -12.15
C ARG A 212 29.87 -12.95 -12.24
N ALA A 213 30.63 -12.55 -11.21
CA ALA A 213 32.07 -12.79 -11.16
C ALA A 213 32.39 -14.29 -11.05
N LEU A 214 31.62 -15.03 -10.25
CA LEU A 214 31.72 -16.50 -10.13
C LEU A 214 31.37 -17.20 -11.43
N GLU A 215 30.29 -16.81 -12.11
CA GLU A 215 29.92 -17.35 -13.42
C GLU A 215 31.02 -17.12 -14.47
N ALA A 216 31.60 -15.91 -14.50
CA ALA A 216 32.69 -15.58 -15.41
C ALA A 216 33.98 -16.36 -15.11
N ALA A 217 34.31 -16.57 -13.85
CA ALA A 217 35.47 -17.38 -13.44
C ALA A 217 35.27 -18.86 -13.81
N ASN A 218 34.08 -19.41 -13.58
CA ASN A 218 33.75 -20.79 -13.93
C ASN A 218 33.80 -21.02 -15.45
N ALA A 219 33.29 -20.08 -16.25
CA ALA A 219 33.37 -20.14 -17.71
C ALA A 219 34.82 -20.15 -18.23
N ARG A 220 35.75 -19.47 -17.55
CA ARG A 220 37.19 -19.48 -17.91
C ARG A 220 37.90 -20.77 -17.55
N LEU A 221 37.40 -21.52 -16.55
CA LEU A 221 37.98 -22.81 -16.16
C LEU A 221 37.48 -23.97 -17.04
N GLN A 222 36.36 -23.78 -17.75
CA GLN A 222 35.76 -24.77 -18.63
C GLN A 222 36.17 -24.62 -20.11
N ALA A 223 36.91 -23.55 -20.45
CA ALA A 223 37.45 -23.28 -21.78
C ALA A 223 38.93 -23.67 -21.85
#